data_AF-A0A8H7ZKE6-F1
#
_entry.id   AF-A0A8H7ZKE6-F1
#
_cell.length_a   1.000
_cell.length_b   1.000
_cell.length_c   1.000
_cell.angle_alpha   90.00
_cell.angle_beta   90.00
_cell.angle_gamma   90.00
#
_symmetry.space_group_name_H-M   'P 1'
#
loop_
_entity.id
_entity.type
_entity.pdbx_description
1 polymer ?
#
loop_
_entity_poly.entity_id
_entity_poly.type
_entity_poly.pdbx_seq_one_letter_code
_entity_poly.pdbx_strand_id
1 'polypeptide(L)'
;MVVDTTYYDLLSIETTATSLEIKKAYRQAAIRLHPDKNPDDPDAAAKFQEVGQAYQVLSDEQLRRKYDKYGIQESIPQEGFEDPAEFFSMIFGGEAFKDWIGELTLLSELSKTAELSETEKKDGKDGDGEIEPTPDGEQKKLSHAAHVDAEDEEKRKKEELEKFEEECRVKKLETRAELAKKLVDKLSLLTETDMKDDVIESFKAKMNYEAEALKMESFGLEILHTMGYVYKSKAKIFLKSQTFFGFGGLWSSIKEKGGVVKDTFRTVSAALDAQRTMEEYAQMQQDNEYHAQKEKEEEEAKHKAEQEMEKLEEELEEVQRQKEGEPKEGEESSADGKKEVHFEPPSHTPEELAEMEKYLLAKVLAAAWNGSKFEIQGTLRAVCDTVLEDEEITLNERVNRAKALKLMGEVFSAVTRTEQEDEEARVFEELVAEASKKRERKKRPKNV
;
A
#
# COMPACT_ATOMS: atom_id res chain seq x y z
N MET A 1 36.66 5.34 5.83
CA MET A 1 36.38 3.90 5.94
C MET A 1 35.01 3.78 6.54
N VAL A 2 34.17 2.95 5.93
CA VAL A 2 32.84 2.63 6.44
C VAL A 2 33.01 1.86 7.75
N VAL A 3 32.26 2.23 8.79
CA VAL A 3 32.36 1.63 10.13
C VAL A 3 31.80 0.20 10.16
N ASP A 4 30.83 -0.10 9.30
CA ASP A 4 30.10 -1.36 9.24
C ASP A 4 29.79 -1.72 7.77
N THR A 5 30.09 -2.94 7.32
CA THR A 5 29.85 -3.38 5.94
C THR A 5 28.63 -4.28 5.78
N THR A 6 27.94 -4.62 6.87
CA THR A 6 26.86 -5.62 6.90
C THR A 6 25.78 -5.42 5.83
N TYR A 7 25.29 -4.18 5.62
CA TYR A 7 24.28 -3.90 4.59
C TYR A 7 24.83 -3.99 3.16
N TYR A 8 26.09 -3.63 2.96
CA TYR A 8 26.77 -3.80 1.67
C TYR A 8 27.00 -5.29 1.36
N ASP A 9 27.35 -6.07 2.39
CA ASP A 9 27.58 -7.51 2.29
C ASP A 9 26.27 -8.28 2.02
N LEU A 10 25.17 -7.90 2.68
CA LEU A 10 23.82 -8.44 2.45
C LEU A 10 23.36 -8.24 1.00
N LEU A 11 23.64 -7.07 0.43
CA LEU A 11 23.38 -6.78 -0.98
C LEU A 11 24.49 -7.29 -1.92
N SER A 12 25.60 -7.82 -1.39
CA SER A 12 26.75 -8.31 -2.15
C SER A 12 27.35 -7.25 -3.09
N ILE A 13 27.53 -6.04 -2.57
CA ILE A 13 28.07 -4.86 -3.28
C ILE A 13 29.23 -4.23 -2.52
N GLU A 14 30.06 -3.44 -3.21
CA GLU A 14 31.13 -2.69 -2.56
C GLU A 14 30.59 -1.43 -1.86
N THR A 15 31.32 -0.94 -0.86
CA THR A 15 30.97 0.31 -0.14
C THR A 15 30.95 1.55 -1.04
N THR A 16 31.60 1.47 -2.22
CA THR A 16 31.63 2.51 -3.26
C THR A 16 30.50 2.40 -4.26
N ALA A 17 29.57 1.45 -4.09
CA ALA A 17 28.46 1.22 -5.02
C ALA A 17 27.61 2.49 -5.20
N THR A 18 27.26 2.77 -6.45
CA THR A 18 26.34 3.83 -6.84
C THR A 18 24.90 3.49 -6.43
N SER A 19 24.02 4.49 -6.33
CA SER A 19 22.60 4.27 -6.01
C SER A 19 21.93 3.30 -6.97
N LEU A 20 22.34 3.31 -8.25
CA LEU A 20 21.86 2.38 -9.27
C LEU A 20 22.30 0.94 -8.99
N GLU A 21 23.56 0.73 -8.59
CA GLU A 21 24.10 -0.58 -8.24
C GLU A 21 23.46 -1.13 -6.96
N ILE A 22 23.23 -0.28 -5.96
CA ILE A 22 22.51 -0.64 -4.72
C ILE A 22 21.10 -1.10 -5.05
N LYS A 23 20.37 -0.34 -5.89
CA LYS A 23 19.02 -0.70 -6.32
C LYS A 23 19.00 -1.99 -7.13
N LYS A 24 19.95 -2.18 -8.03
CA LYS A 24 20.09 -3.42 -8.79
C LYS A 24 20.37 -4.62 -7.88
N ALA A 25 21.28 -4.47 -6.93
CA ALA A 25 21.67 -5.50 -6.00
C ALA A 25 20.52 -5.90 -5.06
N TYR A 26 19.76 -4.91 -4.56
CA TYR A 26 18.54 -5.17 -3.81
C TYR A 26 17.52 -5.96 -4.62
N ARG A 27 17.24 -5.55 -5.87
CA ARG A 27 16.34 -6.30 -6.76
C ARG A 27 16.79 -7.75 -6.85
N GLN A 28 18.06 -8.01 -7.14
CA GLN A 28 18.64 -9.37 -7.25
C GLN A 28 18.58 -10.17 -5.94
N ALA A 29 18.90 -9.54 -4.81
CA ALA A 29 18.85 -10.17 -3.49
C ALA A 29 17.42 -10.53 -3.10
N ALA A 30 16.45 -9.63 -3.36
CA ALA A 30 15.03 -9.85 -3.14
C ALA A 30 14.50 -11.03 -3.98
N ILE A 31 14.95 -11.20 -5.24
CA ILE A 31 14.61 -12.39 -6.07
C ILE A 31 15.10 -13.66 -5.38
N ARG A 32 16.39 -13.67 -5.03
CA ARG A 32 17.08 -14.84 -4.54
C ARG A 32 16.55 -15.29 -3.19
N LEU A 33 16.20 -14.34 -2.34
CA LEU A 33 15.83 -14.58 -0.94
C LEU A 33 14.31 -14.54 -0.71
N HIS A 34 13.51 -14.44 -1.78
CA HIS A 34 12.05 -14.45 -1.66
C HIS A 34 11.57 -15.76 -0.99
N PRO A 35 10.69 -15.70 0.02
CA PRO A 35 10.18 -16.89 0.70
C PRO A 35 9.54 -17.92 -0.23
N ASP A 36 8.86 -17.49 -1.29
CA ASP A 36 8.22 -18.43 -2.22
C ASP A 36 9.21 -19.16 -3.14
N LYS A 37 10.43 -18.63 -3.33
CA LYS A 37 11.52 -19.34 -4.02
C LYS A 37 12.35 -20.21 -3.07
N ASN A 38 12.18 -20.00 -1.76
CA ASN A 38 12.87 -20.72 -0.70
C ASN A 38 11.86 -21.28 0.34
N PRO A 39 10.86 -22.07 -0.09
CA PRO A 39 9.79 -22.54 0.79
C PRO A 39 10.28 -23.50 1.89
N ASP A 40 11.44 -24.11 1.69
CA ASP A 40 12.07 -25.04 2.64
C ASP A 40 13.03 -24.34 3.62
N ASP A 41 13.28 -23.03 3.47
CA ASP A 41 14.14 -22.25 4.36
C ASP A 41 13.28 -21.51 5.40
N PRO A 42 13.28 -21.95 6.68
CA PRO A 42 12.47 -21.32 7.72
C PRO A 42 12.89 -19.86 8.00
N ASP A 43 14.11 -19.48 7.62
CA ASP A 43 14.64 -18.13 7.83
C ASP A 43 14.46 -17.23 6.59
N ALA A 44 13.80 -17.70 5.53
CA ALA A 44 13.65 -16.94 4.28
C ALA A 44 12.95 -15.60 4.50
N ALA A 45 11.93 -15.55 5.35
CA ALA A 45 11.23 -14.31 5.70
C ALA A 45 12.14 -13.32 6.43
N ALA A 46 12.95 -13.79 7.39
CA ALA A 46 13.90 -12.96 8.13
C ALA A 46 15.00 -12.41 7.20
N LYS A 47 15.57 -13.26 6.34
CA LYS A 47 16.59 -12.86 5.35
C LYS A 47 16.04 -11.85 4.34
N PHE A 48 14.78 -12.00 3.94
CA PHE A 48 14.11 -11.05 3.06
C PHE A 48 13.91 -9.68 3.75
N GLN A 49 13.51 -9.68 5.02
CA GLN A 49 13.43 -8.45 5.82
C GLN A 49 14.79 -7.75 5.97
N GLU A 50 15.86 -8.49 6.27
CA GLU A 50 17.21 -7.94 6.40
C GLU A 50 17.69 -7.26 5.10
N VAL A 51 17.38 -7.86 3.95
CA VAL A 51 17.68 -7.28 2.62
C VAL A 51 16.86 -6.02 2.35
N GLY A 52 15.59 -5.99 2.77
CA GLY A 52 14.75 -4.79 2.74
C GLY A 52 15.34 -3.66 3.56
N GLN A 53 15.76 -3.93 4.79
CA GLN A 53 16.40 -2.96 5.68
C GLN A 53 17.73 -2.44 5.11
N ALA A 54 18.55 -3.35 4.56
CA ALA A 54 19.81 -2.97 3.93
C ALA A 54 19.58 -1.98 2.78
N TYR A 55 18.58 -2.23 1.93
CA TYR A 55 18.25 -1.31 0.85
C TYR A 55 17.67 0.02 1.35
N GLN A 56 16.79 0.01 2.35
CA GLN A 56 16.23 1.23 2.94
C GLN A 56 17.34 2.19 3.40
N VAL A 57 18.33 1.65 4.13
CA VAL A 57 19.45 2.45 4.66
C VAL A 57 20.41 2.87 3.54
N LEU A 58 20.74 1.98 2.60
CA LEU A 58 21.74 2.27 1.56
C LEU A 58 21.21 3.08 0.38
N SER A 59 19.91 3.05 0.11
CA SER A 59 19.29 3.78 -1.00
C SER A 59 19.08 5.27 -0.70
N ASP A 60 18.86 5.64 0.56
CA ASP A 60 18.79 7.03 1.01
C ASP A 60 20.18 7.59 1.32
N GLU A 61 20.53 8.73 0.73
CA GLU A 61 21.88 9.29 0.87
C GLU A 61 22.17 9.77 2.30
N GLN A 62 21.18 10.24 3.05
CA GLN A 62 21.36 10.67 4.43
C GLN A 62 21.51 9.49 5.39
N LEU A 63 20.69 8.45 5.24
CA LEU A 63 20.75 7.22 6.03
C LEU A 63 22.04 6.46 5.73
N ARG A 64 22.43 6.35 4.46
CA ARG A 64 23.71 5.74 4.06
C ARG A 64 24.89 6.46 4.68
N ARG A 65 24.90 7.80 4.68
CA ARG A 65 25.97 8.59 5.32
C ARG A 65 26.02 8.38 6.84
N LYS A 66 24.87 8.24 7.50
CA LYS A 66 24.82 7.92 8.94
C LYS A 66 25.34 6.51 9.19
N TYR A 67 24.89 5.53 8.40
CA TYR A 67 25.36 4.16 8.45
C TYR A 67 26.87 4.04 8.25
N ASP A 68 27.41 4.69 7.22
CA ASP A 68 28.84 4.68 6.93
C ASP A 68 29.68 5.22 8.08
N LYS A 69 29.13 6.16 8.87
CA LYS A 69 29.81 6.87 9.94
C LYS A 69 29.61 6.24 11.33
N TYR A 70 28.50 5.55 11.57
CA TYR A 70 28.09 5.12 12.90
C TYR A 70 27.70 3.64 13.00
N GLY A 71 27.54 2.93 11.87
CA GLY A 71 27.14 1.52 11.82
C GLY A 71 25.65 1.27 12.05
N ILE A 72 25.23 0.00 12.04
CA ILE A 72 23.81 -0.43 12.09
C ILE A 72 23.02 0.24 13.23
N GLN A 73 23.62 0.38 14.42
CA GLN A 73 22.92 0.81 15.65
C GLN A 73 22.32 2.22 15.58
N GLU A 74 22.84 3.10 14.72
CA GLU A 74 22.41 4.51 14.58
C GLU A 74 21.82 4.81 13.19
N SER A 75 21.67 3.78 12.34
CA SER A 75 21.15 3.89 10.98
C SER A 75 19.80 3.20 10.77
N ILE A 76 19.37 2.36 11.72
CA ILE A 76 18.02 1.76 11.69
C ILE A 76 17.03 2.85 12.12
N PRO A 77 16.00 3.18 11.31
CA PRO A 77 14.86 3.96 11.79
C PRO A 77 14.29 3.28 13.04
N GLN A 78 14.03 4.03 14.13
CA GLN A 78 13.65 3.43 15.42
C GLN A 78 12.38 2.57 15.36
N GLU A 79 11.61 2.68 14.28
CA GLU A 79 10.51 1.79 13.94
C GLU A 79 10.67 1.30 12.49
N GLY A 80 10.54 -0.01 12.27
CA GLY A 80 10.49 -0.59 10.91
C GLY A 80 9.30 -0.04 10.12
N PHE A 81 9.31 -0.14 8.78
CA PHE A 81 8.32 0.42 7.84
C PHE A 81 7.00 0.91 8.48
N GLU A 82 7.00 2.14 8.99
CA GLU A 82 5.88 2.74 9.73
C GLU A 82 4.82 3.30 8.77
N ASP A 83 5.25 3.73 7.57
CA ASP A 83 4.39 4.38 6.58
C ASP A 83 4.22 3.52 5.31
N PRO A 84 3.07 2.83 5.15
CA PRO A 84 2.70 2.14 3.92
C PRO A 84 2.78 3.03 2.67
N ALA A 85 2.62 4.35 2.80
CA ALA A 85 2.73 5.29 1.69
C ALA A 85 4.18 5.52 1.24
N GLU A 86 5.14 5.54 2.17
CA GLU A 86 6.57 5.64 1.87
C GLU A 86 7.08 4.35 1.21
N PHE A 87 6.65 3.18 1.72
CA PHE A 87 6.94 1.88 1.10
C PHE A 87 6.43 1.85 -0.34
N PHE A 88 5.21 2.35 -0.52
CA PHE A 88 4.56 2.38 -1.82
C PHE A 88 5.27 3.33 -2.80
N SER A 89 5.64 4.54 -2.36
CA SER A 89 6.42 5.48 -3.19
C SER A 89 7.73 4.84 -3.67
N MET A 90 8.42 4.11 -2.77
CA MET A 90 9.63 3.37 -3.08
C MET A 90 9.42 2.26 -4.12
N ILE A 91 8.28 1.56 -4.09
CA ILE A 91 7.96 0.42 -4.97
C ILE A 91 7.43 0.85 -6.34
N PHE A 92 6.60 1.90 -6.40
CA PHE A 92 5.81 2.23 -7.60
C PHE A 92 6.21 3.54 -8.29
N GLY A 93 7.01 4.38 -7.65
CA GLY A 93 7.28 5.76 -8.08
C GLY A 93 8.75 6.14 -8.21
N GLY A 94 9.66 5.16 -8.32
CA GLY A 94 11.12 5.38 -8.27
C GLY A 94 11.58 6.64 -9.01
N GLU A 95 12.58 7.35 -8.44
CA GLU A 95 13.02 8.70 -8.85
C GLU A 95 13.24 8.88 -10.37
N ALA A 96 13.57 7.80 -11.07
CA ALA A 96 13.77 7.80 -12.52
C ALA A 96 12.56 8.33 -13.33
N PHE A 97 11.33 8.13 -12.84
CA PHE A 97 10.12 8.62 -13.52
C PHE A 97 9.66 10.01 -13.06
N LYS A 98 10.27 10.59 -12.02
CA LYS A 98 9.84 11.87 -11.44
C LYS A 98 9.76 13.00 -12.47
N ASP A 99 10.72 13.04 -13.40
CA ASP A 99 10.75 14.05 -14.48
C ASP A 99 9.68 13.86 -15.57
N TRP A 100 8.99 12.72 -15.57
CA TRP A 100 7.99 12.35 -16.56
C TRP A 100 6.55 12.43 -16.03
N ILE A 101 6.34 11.98 -14.80
CA ILE A 101 5.00 11.79 -14.22
C ILE A 101 4.83 12.48 -12.86
N GLY A 102 5.89 13.07 -12.30
CA GLY A 102 5.88 13.63 -10.95
C GLY A 102 6.05 12.55 -9.88
N GLU A 103 5.91 12.96 -8.62
CA GLU A 103 5.81 12.03 -7.48
C GLU A 103 4.37 11.50 -7.38
N LEU A 104 4.23 10.24 -6.99
CA LEU A 104 2.93 9.62 -6.76
C LEU A 104 2.44 9.99 -5.36
N THR A 105 1.37 10.75 -5.27
CA THR A 105 0.86 11.27 -3.98
C THR A 105 -0.48 10.66 -3.59
N LEU A 106 -1.18 9.96 -4.49
CA LEU A 106 -2.54 9.49 -4.25
C LEU A 106 -2.69 8.68 -2.95
N LEU A 107 -1.77 7.75 -2.66
CA LEU A 107 -1.89 6.93 -1.46
C LEU A 107 -1.67 7.75 -0.18
N SER A 108 -0.64 8.60 -0.14
CA SER A 108 -0.39 9.50 0.99
C SER A 108 -1.53 10.50 1.20
N GLU A 109 -2.14 10.99 0.12
CA GLU A 109 -3.30 11.87 0.19
C GLU A 109 -4.51 11.13 0.77
N LEU A 110 -4.77 9.90 0.32
CA LEU A 110 -5.88 9.10 0.84
C LEU A 110 -5.71 8.74 2.32
N SER A 111 -4.50 8.37 2.76
CA SER A 111 -4.23 8.07 4.18
C SER A 111 -4.52 9.30 5.04
N LYS A 112 -3.93 10.43 4.67
CA LYS A 112 -4.08 11.67 5.43
C LYS A 112 -5.52 12.20 5.40
N THR A 113 -6.22 12.07 4.28
CA THR A 113 -7.66 12.38 4.21
C THR A 113 -8.47 11.45 5.11
N ALA A 114 -8.17 10.15 5.14
CA ALA A 114 -8.85 9.21 6.02
C ALA A 114 -8.65 9.59 7.49
N GLU A 115 -7.42 9.82 7.93
CA GLU A 115 -7.06 10.27 9.29
C GLU A 115 -7.81 11.56 9.71
N LEU A 116 -7.89 12.54 8.81
CA LEU A 116 -8.60 13.80 9.07
C LEU A 116 -10.13 13.65 9.04
N SER A 117 -10.64 12.57 8.43
CA SER A 117 -12.07 12.29 8.27
C SER A 117 -12.64 11.32 9.30
N GLU A 118 -11.78 10.61 10.05
CA GLU A 118 -12.21 9.71 11.12
C GLU A 118 -12.87 10.51 12.25
N THR A 119 -14.20 10.48 12.23
CA THR A 119 -15.06 10.84 13.35
C THR A 119 -14.95 9.73 14.38
N GLU A 120 -14.53 10.07 15.60
CA GLU A 120 -14.38 9.13 16.70
C GLU A 120 -15.66 8.29 16.89
N LYS A 121 -15.61 7.02 16.49
CA LYS A 121 -16.49 5.96 17.00
C LYS A 121 -15.73 5.14 18.04
N LYS A 122 -15.32 5.80 19.12
CA LYS A 122 -15.00 5.25 20.44
C LYS A 122 -15.41 6.39 21.39
N ASP A 123 -16.47 6.33 22.17
CA ASP A 123 -16.82 5.30 23.13
C ASP A 123 -18.33 5.02 23.18
N GLY A 124 -18.71 3.82 22.75
CA GLY A 124 -19.95 3.16 23.17
C GLY A 124 -19.55 1.86 23.85
N LYS A 125 -18.82 1.95 24.98
CA LYS A 125 -18.59 0.79 25.82
C LYS A 125 -19.75 0.71 26.80
N ASP A 126 -20.65 -0.23 26.52
CA ASP A 126 -21.63 -0.73 27.47
C ASP A 126 -20.90 -1.08 28.78
N GLY A 127 -21.09 -0.23 29.77
CA GLY A 127 -20.81 -0.53 31.16
C GLY A 127 -22.13 -0.84 31.82
N ASP A 128 -22.48 -2.12 31.91
CA ASP A 128 -23.44 -2.62 32.90
C ASP A 128 -22.88 -2.26 34.29
N GLY A 129 -23.30 -1.11 34.80
CA GLY A 129 -23.07 -0.67 36.17
C GLY A 129 -24.41 -0.67 36.90
N GLU A 130 -24.53 -1.56 37.88
CA GLU A 130 -25.66 -1.70 38.79
C GLU A 130 -26.22 -0.35 39.24
N ILE A 131 -27.53 -0.20 39.10
CA ILE A 131 -28.30 0.90 39.67
C ILE A 131 -28.52 0.58 41.16
N GLU A 132 -27.68 1.13 42.05
CA GLU A 132 -28.10 1.35 43.44
C GLU A 132 -28.93 2.63 43.55
N PRO A 133 -30.11 2.60 44.20
CA PRO A 133 -30.94 3.79 44.35
C PRO A 133 -30.53 4.54 45.62
N THR A 134 -29.87 5.69 45.50
CA THR A 134 -29.83 6.68 46.59
C THR A 134 -30.95 7.71 46.40
N PRO A 135 -31.81 7.94 47.40
CA PRO A 135 -32.85 8.95 47.33
C PRO A 135 -32.27 10.28 47.81
N ASP A 136 -31.78 11.11 46.90
CA ASP A 136 -31.99 12.55 47.01
C ASP A 136 -31.70 13.23 45.68
N GLY A 137 -32.68 14.03 45.24
CA GLY A 137 -32.69 14.65 43.93
C GLY A 137 -31.70 15.81 43.86
N GLU A 138 -30.54 15.57 43.27
CA GLU A 138 -29.77 16.61 42.59
C GLU A 138 -29.51 16.19 41.15
N GLN A 139 -30.21 16.85 40.22
CA GLN A 139 -29.91 16.80 38.80
C GLN A 139 -28.49 17.32 38.57
N LYS A 140 -27.52 16.40 38.43
CA LYS A 140 -26.21 16.72 37.90
C LYS A 140 -26.39 17.01 36.40
N LYS A 141 -26.46 18.30 36.04
CA LYS A 141 -26.33 18.77 34.66
C LYS A 141 -25.09 18.12 34.04
N LEU A 142 -25.27 17.20 33.09
CA LEU A 142 -24.25 16.98 32.07
C LEU A 142 -24.03 18.33 31.39
N SER A 143 -22.82 18.86 31.53
CA SER A 143 -22.46 20.21 31.12
C SER A 143 -22.55 20.36 29.61
N HIS A 144 -23.18 21.45 29.17
CA HIS A 144 -23.15 22.00 27.81
C HIS A 144 -21.72 22.11 27.22
N ALA A 145 -20.69 22.16 28.08
CA ALA A 145 -19.27 22.22 27.69
C ALA A 145 -18.80 21.02 26.85
N ALA A 146 -19.16 19.79 27.21
CA ALA A 146 -18.69 18.59 26.49
C ALA A 146 -19.26 18.46 25.07
N HIS A 147 -20.43 19.06 24.82
CA HIS A 147 -21.05 19.10 23.50
C HIS A 147 -20.48 20.22 22.62
N VAL A 148 -20.06 21.34 23.23
CA VAL A 148 -19.39 22.45 22.54
C VAL A 148 -17.97 22.05 22.11
N ASP A 149 -17.26 21.27 22.94
CA ASP A 149 -15.91 20.80 22.63
C ASP A 149 -15.87 19.84 21.43
N ALA A 150 -16.89 18.99 21.27
CA ALA A 150 -17.01 18.05 20.14
C ALA A 150 -17.37 18.76 18.82
N GLU A 151 -18.30 19.73 18.85
CA GLU A 151 -18.65 20.54 17.66
C GLU A 151 -17.49 21.43 17.21
N ASP A 152 -16.74 22.01 18.16
CA ASP A 152 -15.55 22.80 17.86
C ASP A 152 -14.41 21.93 17.30
N GLU A 153 -14.27 20.68 17.76
CA GLU A 153 -13.28 19.75 17.22
C GLU A 153 -13.62 19.27 15.80
N GLU A 154 -14.88 18.93 15.53
CA GLU A 154 -15.34 18.56 14.20
C GLU A 154 -15.12 19.70 13.20
N LYS A 155 -15.41 20.94 13.61
CA LYS A 155 -15.16 22.12 12.80
C LYS A 155 -13.67 22.33 12.51
N ARG A 156 -12.78 22.13 13.50
CA ARG A 156 -11.32 22.20 13.29
C ARG A 156 -10.84 21.16 12.30
N LYS A 157 -11.24 19.89 12.46
CA LYS A 157 -10.87 18.79 11.54
C LYS A 157 -11.32 19.07 10.11
N LYS A 158 -12.53 19.60 9.94
CA LYS A 158 -13.03 20.02 8.62
C LYS A 158 -12.21 21.16 8.00
N GLU A 159 -11.90 22.20 8.77
CA GLU A 159 -11.05 23.31 8.30
C GLU A 159 -9.62 22.85 7.95
N GLU A 160 -9.07 21.89 8.69
CA GLU A 160 -7.79 21.26 8.39
C GLU A 160 -7.84 20.42 7.12
N LEU A 161 -8.89 19.64 6.91
CA LEU A 161 -9.11 18.87 5.69
C LEU A 161 -9.22 19.79 4.47
N GLU A 162 -10.01 20.87 4.54
CA GLU A 162 -10.14 21.83 3.45
C GLU A 162 -8.80 22.50 3.10
N LYS A 163 -7.98 22.85 4.10
CA LYS A 163 -6.61 23.37 3.88
C LYS A 163 -5.71 22.34 3.23
N PHE A 164 -5.75 21.10 3.71
CA PHE A 164 -4.95 20.02 3.16
C PHE A 164 -5.31 19.72 1.70
N GLU A 165 -6.59 19.66 1.37
CA GLU A 165 -7.07 19.47 0.00
C GLU A 165 -6.60 20.60 -0.93
N GLU A 166 -6.66 21.85 -0.46
CA GLU A 166 -6.18 23.01 -1.22
C GLU A 166 -4.66 22.99 -1.41
N GLU A 167 -3.89 22.63 -0.39
CA GLU A 167 -2.44 22.43 -0.50
C GLU A 167 -2.09 21.36 -1.55
N CYS A 168 -2.78 20.22 -1.53
CA CYS A 168 -2.61 19.16 -2.52
C CYS A 168 -2.95 19.65 -3.93
N ARG A 169 -4.03 20.43 -4.07
CA ARG A 169 -4.44 21.02 -5.35
C ARG A 169 -3.37 21.97 -5.89
N VAL A 170 -2.79 22.83 -5.05
CA VAL A 170 -1.71 23.75 -5.44
C VAL A 170 -0.47 22.97 -5.88
N LYS A 171 -0.01 22.00 -5.09
CA LYS A 171 1.15 21.15 -5.44
C LYS A 171 0.96 20.41 -6.77
N LYS A 172 -0.25 19.91 -7.04
CA LYS A 172 -0.57 19.27 -8.34
C LYS A 172 -0.47 20.24 -9.51
N LEU A 173 -0.88 21.50 -9.33
CA LEU A 173 -0.75 22.53 -10.37
C LEU A 173 0.71 22.92 -10.61
N GLU A 174 1.51 23.08 -9.55
CA GLU A 174 2.95 23.35 -9.65
C GLU A 174 3.68 22.20 -10.36
N THR A 175 3.43 20.97 -9.95
CA THR A 175 3.98 19.76 -10.56
C THR A 175 3.60 19.68 -12.04
N ARG A 176 2.33 19.94 -12.38
CA ARG A 176 1.87 19.98 -13.78
C ARG A 176 2.63 21.02 -14.60
N ALA A 177 2.86 22.22 -14.07
CA ALA A 177 3.59 23.28 -14.76
C ALA A 177 5.06 22.89 -14.98
N GLU A 178 5.72 22.32 -13.96
CA GLU A 178 7.10 21.85 -14.06
C GLU A 178 7.24 20.72 -15.10
N LEU A 179 6.37 19.72 -15.06
CA LEU A 179 6.36 18.62 -16.02
C LEU A 179 6.05 19.09 -17.44
N ALA A 180 5.15 20.06 -17.61
CA ALA A 180 4.87 20.65 -18.92
C ALA A 180 6.11 21.34 -19.49
N LYS A 181 6.87 22.08 -18.67
CA LYS A 181 8.14 22.67 -19.09
C LYS A 181 9.14 21.60 -19.51
N LYS A 182 9.35 20.57 -18.68
CA LYS A 182 10.24 19.44 -18.99
C LYS A 182 9.84 18.72 -20.28
N LEU A 183 8.53 18.52 -20.51
CA LEU A 183 8.03 17.92 -21.74
C LEU A 183 8.31 18.81 -22.95
N VAL A 184 8.09 20.12 -22.86
CA VAL A 184 8.44 21.07 -23.92
C VAL A 184 9.94 21.01 -24.23
N ASP A 185 10.80 21.00 -23.22
CA ASP A 185 12.26 20.90 -23.39
C ASP A 185 12.69 19.58 -24.06
N LYS A 186 11.96 18.48 -23.82
CA LYS A 186 12.19 17.21 -24.54
C LYS A 186 11.73 17.29 -25.99
N LEU A 187 10.60 17.96 -26.26
CA LEU A 187 10.05 18.11 -27.61
C LEU A 187 10.85 19.10 -28.46
N SER A 188 11.49 20.11 -27.85
CA SER A 188 12.25 21.17 -28.53
C SER A 188 13.37 20.62 -29.42
N LEU A 189 13.97 19.50 -29.01
CA LEU A 189 14.97 18.74 -29.78
C LEU A 189 14.53 18.41 -31.21
N LEU A 190 13.22 18.25 -31.42
CA LEU A 190 12.64 18.04 -32.74
C LEU A 190 11.93 19.30 -33.25
N THR A 191 11.18 20.01 -32.40
CA THR A 191 10.34 21.12 -32.87
C THR A 191 11.11 22.38 -33.29
N GLU A 192 12.37 22.52 -32.88
CA GLU A 192 13.27 23.63 -33.27
C GLU A 192 14.08 23.32 -34.54
N THR A 193 13.78 22.21 -35.21
CA THR A 193 14.50 21.73 -36.40
C THR A 193 13.62 21.76 -37.65
N ASP A 194 14.16 21.35 -38.80
CA ASP A 194 13.38 21.18 -40.03
C ASP A 194 12.52 19.90 -40.05
N MET A 195 12.58 19.08 -39.00
CA MET A 195 11.84 17.83 -38.84
C MET A 195 11.98 16.88 -40.04
N LYS A 196 13.16 16.88 -40.69
CA LYS A 196 13.51 15.88 -41.70
C LYS A 196 13.70 14.49 -41.09
N ASP A 197 13.72 13.48 -41.95
CA ASP A 197 13.74 12.08 -41.55
C ASP A 197 14.95 11.72 -40.66
N ASP A 198 16.12 12.27 -40.96
CA ASP A 198 17.36 12.09 -40.19
C ASP A 198 17.26 12.67 -38.76
N VAL A 199 16.64 13.84 -38.62
CA VAL A 199 16.38 14.45 -37.31
C VAL A 199 15.32 13.68 -36.54
N ILE A 200 14.27 13.21 -37.21
CA ILE A 200 13.23 12.37 -36.62
C ILE A 200 13.82 11.05 -36.10
N GLU A 201 14.69 10.40 -36.87
CA GLU A 201 15.39 9.18 -36.45
C GLU A 201 16.27 9.43 -35.23
N SER A 202 17.03 10.54 -35.22
CA SER A 202 17.87 10.93 -34.08
C SER A 202 17.04 11.19 -32.81
N PHE A 203 15.90 11.88 -32.95
CA PHE A 203 14.97 12.09 -31.86
C PHE A 203 14.41 10.77 -31.31
N LYS A 204 13.97 9.86 -32.19
CA LYS A 204 13.47 8.53 -31.79
C LYS A 204 14.55 7.72 -31.08
N ALA A 205 15.78 7.73 -31.58
CA ALA A 205 16.89 7.01 -30.97
C ALA A 205 17.18 7.52 -29.55
N LYS A 206 17.16 8.84 -29.34
CA LYS A 206 17.30 9.43 -27.99
C LYS A 206 16.16 9.01 -27.06
N MET A 207 14.91 9.09 -27.52
CA MET A 207 13.75 8.67 -26.72
C MET A 207 13.80 7.18 -26.40
N ASN A 208 14.30 6.36 -27.33
CA ASN A 208 14.48 4.93 -27.08
C ASN A 208 15.54 4.69 -26.00
N TYR A 209 16.67 5.40 -26.05
CA TYR A 209 17.71 5.29 -25.01
C TYR A 209 17.16 5.64 -23.61
N GLU A 210 16.39 6.73 -23.48
CA GLU A 210 15.73 7.07 -22.22
C GLU A 210 14.74 5.97 -21.77
N ALA A 211 13.96 5.43 -22.71
CA ALA A 211 13.00 4.36 -22.42
C ALA A 211 13.66 3.02 -22.02
N GLU A 212 14.80 2.68 -22.61
CA GLU A 212 15.58 1.49 -22.26
C GLU A 212 16.12 1.55 -20.82
N ALA A 213 16.47 2.76 -20.34
CA ALA A 213 16.84 2.93 -18.93
C ALA A 213 15.62 2.79 -18.01
N LEU A 214 14.50 3.39 -18.39
CA LEU A 214 13.27 3.41 -17.60
C LEU A 214 12.56 2.06 -17.54
N LYS A 215 12.64 1.24 -18.58
CA LYS A 215 11.93 -0.04 -18.63
C LYS A 215 12.42 -1.01 -17.55
N MET A 216 13.62 -0.82 -17.00
CA MET A 216 14.17 -1.72 -15.96
C MET A 216 13.71 -1.35 -14.54
N GLU A 217 12.99 -0.25 -14.39
CA GLU A 217 12.37 0.13 -13.12
C GLU A 217 11.12 -0.71 -12.82
N SER A 218 10.73 -0.77 -11.55
CA SER A 218 9.51 -1.44 -11.11
C SER A 218 8.31 -0.88 -11.86
N PHE A 219 7.52 -1.76 -12.51
CA PHE A 219 6.42 -1.35 -13.39
C PHE A 219 6.82 -0.42 -14.55
N GLY A 220 8.12 -0.25 -14.81
CA GLY A 220 8.63 0.72 -15.77
C GLY A 220 8.12 0.49 -17.18
N LEU A 221 7.98 -0.78 -17.59
CA LEU A 221 7.38 -1.12 -18.88
C LEU A 221 5.90 -0.70 -18.96
N GLU A 222 5.11 -0.94 -17.91
CA GLU A 222 3.69 -0.57 -17.86
C GLU A 222 3.50 0.96 -17.80
N ILE A 223 4.39 1.67 -17.07
CA ILE A 223 4.41 3.14 -17.03
C ILE A 223 4.74 3.70 -18.42
N LEU A 224 5.80 3.21 -19.08
CA LEU A 224 6.16 3.62 -20.43
C LEU A 224 5.02 3.39 -21.43
N HIS A 225 4.37 2.22 -21.37
CA HIS A 225 3.21 1.94 -22.21
C HIS A 225 2.05 2.89 -21.94
N THR A 226 1.81 3.23 -20.67
CA THR A 226 0.79 4.20 -20.25
C THR A 226 1.12 5.60 -20.78
N MET A 227 2.36 6.05 -20.64
CA MET A 227 2.86 7.30 -21.22
C MET A 227 2.66 7.32 -22.73
N GLY A 228 3.11 6.26 -23.42
CA GLY A 228 2.98 6.14 -24.86
C GLY A 228 1.53 6.18 -25.34
N TYR A 229 0.62 5.51 -24.62
CA TYR A 229 -0.81 5.55 -24.91
C TYR A 229 -1.39 6.96 -24.76
N VAL A 230 -1.14 7.64 -23.63
CA VAL A 230 -1.66 8.99 -23.37
C VAL A 230 -1.10 9.98 -24.39
N TYR A 231 0.22 10.01 -24.60
CA TYR A 231 0.86 10.92 -25.56
C TYR A 231 0.33 10.73 -26.98
N LYS A 232 0.22 9.48 -27.47
CA LYS A 232 -0.38 9.20 -28.78
C LYS A 232 -1.83 9.62 -28.85
N SER A 233 -2.61 9.37 -27.80
CA SER A 233 -4.03 9.72 -27.76
C SER A 233 -4.23 11.23 -27.85
N LYS A 234 -3.60 11.99 -26.93
CA LYS A 234 -3.71 13.45 -26.86
C LYS A 234 -3.20 14.12 -28.13
N ALA A 235 -2.04 13.70 -28.64
CA ALA A 235 -1.51 14.20 -29.90
C ALA A 235 -2.45 13.94 -31.09
N LYS A 236 -3.01 12.73 -31.20
CA LYS A 236 -3.96 12.39 -32.29
C LYS A 236 -5.25 13.19 -32.19
N ILE A 237 -5.78 13.39 -30.98
CA ILE A 237 -6.98 14.18 -30.74
C ILE A 237 -6.73 15.63 -31.18
N PHE A 238 -5.62 16.22 -30.73
CA PHE A 238 -5.24 17.58 -31.12
C PHE A 238 -5.05 17.72 -32.63
N LEU A 239 -4.26 16.84 -33.27
CA LEU A 239 -4.03 16.91 -34.72
C LEU A 239 -5.34 16.77 -35.52
N LYS A 240 -6.25 15.90 -35.08
CA LYS A 240 -7.57 15.73 -35.71
C LYS A 240 -8.49 16.93 -35.50
N SER A 241 -8.45 17.58 -34.33
CA SER A 241 -9.28 18.77 -34.08
C SER A 241 -8.89 19.93 -34.99
N GLN A 242 -7.64 19.97 -35.47
CA GLN A 242 -7.20 20.96 -36.46
C GLN A 242 -7.65 20.66 -37.91
N THR A 243 -8.03 19.42 -38.22
CA THR A 243 -8.25 18.99 -39.63
C THR A 243 -9.72 19.02 -40.07
N PHE A 244 -10.68 19.08 -39.15
CA PHE A 244 -12.11 18.97 -39.48
C PHE A 244 -12.97 19.88 -38.60
N PHE A 245 -13.92 20.60 -39.21
CA PHE A 245 -14.93 21.50 -38.60
C PHE A 245 -15.61 20.91 -37.33
N GLY A 246 -14.94 20.89 -36.18
CA GLY A 246 -15.47 20.61 -34.83
C GLY A 246 -16.05 19.21 -34.52
N PHE A 247 -16.65 18.51 -35.49
CA PHE A 247 -17.48 17.32 -35.25
C PHE A 247 -16.70 16.00 -35.15
N GLY A 248 -15.50 15.91 -35.76
CA GLY A 248 -14.65 14.71 -35.71
C GLY A 248 -13.85 14.57 -34.41
N GLY A 249 -13.55 15.69 -33.72
CA GLY A 249 -12.87 15.71 -32.43
C GLY A 249 -13.75 15.24 -31.27
N LEU A 250 -15.06 15.54 -31.32
CA LEU A 250 -16.02 15.17 -30.28
C LEU A 250 -16.11 13.65 -30.06
N TRP A 251 -16.21 12.87 -31.16
CA TRP A 251 -16.29 11.41 -31.09
C TRP A 251 -15.02 10.76 -30.51
N SER A 252 -13.85 11.33 -30.79
CA SER A 252 -12.59 10.84 -30.24
C SER A 252 -12.45 11.17 -28.75
N SER A 253 -12.90 12.37 -28.34
CA SER A 253 -12.94 12.79 -26.94
C SER A 253 -13.92 11.93 -26.11
N ILE A 254 -15.07 11.56 -26.67
CA ILE A 254 -16.06 10.68 -26.00
C ILE A 254 -15.48 9.29 -25.73
N LYS A 255 -14.73 8.70 -26.68
CA LYS A 255 -14.09 7.39 -26.47
C LYS A 255 -13.04 7.43 -25.36
N GLU A 256 -12.28 8.52 -25.25
CA GLU A 256 -11.30 8.70 -24.17
C GLU A 256 -12.00 8.84 -22.80
N LYS A 257 -13.07 9.64 -22.73
CA LYS A 257 -13.88 9.78 -21.50
C LYS A 257 -14.47 8.45 -21.04
N GLY A 258 -14.88 7.58 -21.97
CA GLY A 258 -15.32 6.22 -21.64
C GLY A 258 -14.21 5.33 -21.06
N GLY A 259 -12.96 5.51 -21.51
CA GLY A 259 -11.79 4.84 -20.95
C GLY A 259 -11.51 5.29 -19.51
N VAL A 260 -11.58 6.60 -19.25
CA VAL A 260 -11.40 7.15 -17.89
C VAL A 260 -12.44 6.59 -16.92
N VAL A 261 -13.72 6.52 -17.30
CA VAL A 261 -14.78 5.95 -16.45
C VAL A 261 -14.51 4.49 -16.10
N LYS A 262 -14.02 3.71 -17.08
CA LYS A 262 -13.65 2.30 -16.84
C LYS A 262 -12.47 2.18 -15.87
N ASP A 263 -11.45 3.03 -16.04
CA ASP A 263 -10.27 3.03 -15.17
C ASP A 263 -10.66 3.46 -13.74
N THR A 264 -11.51 4.49 -13.58
CA THR A 264 -12.08 4.86 -12.27
C THR A 264 -12.85 3.71 -11.62
N PHE A 265 -13.71 3.00 -12.36
CA PHE A 265 -14.44 1.85 -11.84
C PHE A 265 -13.48 0.73 -11.38
N ARG A 266 -12.43 0.47 -12.16
CA ARG A 266 -11.40 -0.53 -11.82
C ARG A 266 -10.64 -0.14 -10.55
N THR A 267 -10.22 1.11 -10.40
CA THR A 267 -9.52 1.60 -9.21
C THR A 267 -10.39 1.50 -7.97
N VAL A 268 -11.65 1.94 -8.05
CA VAL A 268 -12.61 1.86 -6.93
C VAL A 268 -12.90 0.40 -6.57
N SER A 269 -13.12 -0.47 -7.57
CA SER A 269 -13.36 -1.89 -7.31
C SER A 269 -12.17 -2.57 -6.63
N ALA A 270 -10.95 -2.26 -7.05
CA ALA A 270 -9.75 -2.83 -6.43
C ALA A 270 -9.57 -2.36 -4.97
N ALA A 271 -9.86 -1.08 -4.69
CA ALA A 271 -9.84 -0.54 -3.34
C ALA A 271 -10.88 -1.21 -2.43
N LEU A 272 -12.12 -1.39 -2.91
CA LEU A 272 -13.17 -2.09 -2.16
C LEU A 272 -12.81 -3.56 -1.89
N ASP A 273 -12.21 -4.25 -2.86
CA ASP A 273 -11.74 -5.63 -2.68
C ASP A 273 -10.62 -5.71 -1.62
N ALA A 274 -9.69 -4.76 -1.61
CA ALA A 274 -8.65 -4.66 -0.60
C ALA A 274 -9.23 -4.37 0.79
N GLN A 275 -10.15 -3.41 0.90
CA GLN A 275 -10.81 -3.07 2.16
C GLN A 275 -11.55 -4.26 2.76
N ARG A 276 -12.35 -4.96 1.94
CA ARG A 276 -13.04 -6.18 2.38
C ARG A 276 -12.06 -7.24 2.88
N THR A 277 -10.91 -7.38 2.22
CA THR A 277 -9.88 -8.35 2.63
C THR A 277 -9.23 -7.93 3.96
N MET A 278 -9.04 -6.63 4.20
CA MET A 278 -8.58 -6.11 5.49
C MET A 278 -9.58 -6.40 6.61
N GLU A 279 -10.87 -6.18 6.36
CA GLU A 279 -11.94 -6.51 7.32
C GLU A 279 -11.98 -8.02 7.62
N GLU A 280 -11.84 -8.87 6.60
CA GLU A 280 -11.74 -10.33 6.77
C GLU A 280 -10.49 -10.73 7.60
N TYR A 281 -9.33 -10.08 7.41
CA TYR A 281 -8.13 -10.32 8.22
C TYR A 281 -8.30 -9.91 9.68
N ALA A 282 -8.82 -8.70 9.91
CA ALA A 282 -9.05 -8.16 11.24
C ALA A 282 -10.02 -9.05 12.03
N GLN A 283 -11.05 -9.57 11.37
CA GLN A 283 -11.95 -10.53 11.97
C GLN A 283 -11.24 -11.84 12.36
N MET A 284 -10.36 -12.38 11.49
CA MET A 284 -9.58 -13.58 11.83
C MET A 284 -8.65 -13.37 13.02
N GLN A 285 -8.05 -12.18 13.16
CA GLN A 285 -7.24 -11.82 14.33
C GLN A 285 -8.10 -11.76 15.60
N GLN A 286 -9.25 -11.09 15.54
CA GLN A 286 -10.20 -11.02 16.66
C GLN A 286 -10.71 -12.41 17.08
N ASP A 287 -11.00 -13.29 16.13
CA ASP A 287 -11.40 -14.67 16.40
C ASP A 287 -10.30 -15.42 17.19
N ASN A 288 -9.02 -15.24 16.81
CA ASN A 288 -7.90 -15.86 17.53
C ASN A 288 -7.64 -15.22 18.90
N GLU A 289 -7.82 -13.90 19.05
CA GLU A 289 -7.77 -13.22 20.33
C GLU A 289 -8.83 -13.75 21.31
N TYR A 290 -10.04 -14.04 20.82
CA TYR A 290 -11.08 -14.68 21.61
C TYR A 290 -10.62 -16.04 22.16
N HIS A 291 -10.03 -16.90 21.31
CA HIS A 291 -9.53 -18.20 21.75
C HIS A 291 -8.39 -18.07 22.76
N ALA A 292 -7.48 -17.11 22.56
CA ALA A 292 -6.40 -16.85 23.49
C ALA A 292 -6.89 -16.34 24.86
N GLN A 293 -7.98 -15.54 24.89
CA GLN A 293 -8.61 -15.11 26.14
C GLN A 293 -9.30 -16.28 26.84
N LYS A 294 -10.06 -17.08 26.09
CA LYS A 294 -10.74 -18.26 26.63
C LYS A 294 -9.76 -19.28 27.22
N GLU A 295 -8.65 -19.54 26.55
CA GLU A 295 -7.61 -20.44 27.06
C GLU A 295 -7.01 -19.94 28.38
N LYS A 296 -6.75 -18.63 28.50
CA LYS A 296 -6.31 -18.01 29.76
C LYS A 296 -7.34 -18.14 30.87
N GLU A 297 -8.62 -17.88 30.59
CA GLU A 297 -9.69 -18.03 31.57
C GLU A 297 -9.85 -19.49 32.03
N GLU A 298 -9.72 -20.46 31.13
CA GLU A 298 -9.76 -21.89 31.45
C GLU A 298 -8.54 -22.31 32.30
N GLU A 299 -7.34 -21.81 32.02
CA GLU A 299 -6.14 -22.04 32.82
C GLU A 299 -6.27 -21.43 34.24
N GLU A 300 -6.74 -20.19 34.33
CA GLU A 300 -6.99 -19.52 35.62
C GLU A 300 -8.05 -20.26 36.44
N ALA A 301 -9.12 -20.75 35.80
CA ALA A 301 -10.16 -21.53 36.46
C ALA A 301 -9.63 -22.89 36.95
N LYS A 302 -8.82 -23.59 36.14
CA LYS A 302 -8.16 -24.85 36.55
C LYS A 302 -7.24 -24.63 37.73
N HIS A 303 -6.39 -23.61 37.67
CA HIS A 303 -5.47 -23.27 38.76
C HIS A 303 -6.23 -22.91 40.05
N LYS A 304 -7.33 -22.16 39.94
CA LYS A 304 -8.17 -21.84 41.10
C LYS A 304 -8.84 -23.09 41.68
N ALA A 305 -9.34 -24.00 40.84
CA ALA A 305 -9.92 -25.26 41.28
C ALA A 305 -8.88 -26.17 41.96
N GLU A 306 -7.65 -26.22 41.45
CA GLU A 306 -6.53 -26.95 42.08
C GLU A 306 -6.21 -26.39 43.47
N GLN A 307 -6.13 -25.06 43.62
CA GLN A 307 -5.94 -24.42 44.92
C GLN A 307 -7.09 -24.68 45.90
N GLU A 308 -8.33 -24.70 45.41
CA GLU A 308 -9.49 -25.05 46.24
C GLU A 308 -9.47 -26.51 46.65
N MET A 309 -9.08 -27.44 45.76
CA MET A 309 -8.90 -28.85 46.11
C MET A 309 -7.79 -29.05 47.14
N GLU A 310 -6.64 -28.40 47.00
CA GLU A 310 -5.52 -28.49 47.96
C GLU A 310 -5.97 -28.02 49.35
N LYS A 311 -6.70 -26.90 49.44
CA LYS A 311 -7.28 -26.43 50.71
C LYS A 311 -8.27 -27.43 51.31
N LEU A 312 -9.13 -28.01 50.48
CA LEU A 312 -10.10 -29.01 50.95
C LEU A 312 -9.41 -30.30 51.41
N GLU A 313 -8.32 -30.71 50.77
CA GLU A 313 -7.50 -31.85 51.20
C GLU A 313 -6.82 -31.56 52.56
N GLU A 314 -6.25 -30.36 52.75
CA GLU A 314 -5.69 -29.94 54.04
C GLU A 314 -6.77 -29.93 55.15
N GLU A 315 -7.94 -29.36 54.88
CA GLU A 315 -9.07 -29.37 55.81
C GLU A 315 -9.56 -30.79 56.12
N LEU A 316 -9.60 -31.67 55.12
CA LEU A 316 -10.00 -33.07 55.29
C LEU A 316 -8.97 -33.85 56.12
N GLU A 317 -7.67 -33.61 55.94
CA GLU A 317 -6.61 -34.19 56.77
C GLU A 317 -6.67 -33.70 58.22
N GLU A 318 -7.02 -32.43 58.46
CA GLU A 318 -7.26 -31.90 59.81
C GLU A 318 -8.49 -32.55 60.46
N VAL A 319 -9.59 -32.71 59.71
CA VAL A 319 -10.81 -33.36 60.19
C VAL A 319 -10.59 -34.86 60.45
N GLN A 320 -9.82 -35.56 59.59
CA GLN A 320 -9.45 -36.96 59.79
C GLN A 320 -8.52 -37.16 60.99
N ARG A 321 -7.61 -36.21 61.26
CA ARG A 321 -6.84 -36.18 62.54
C ARG A 321 -7.72 -36.03 63.77
N GLN A 322 -8.94 -35.51 63.63
CA GLN A 322 -9.88 -35.28 64.72
C GLN A 322 -10.94 -36.38 64.90
N LYS A 323 -11.05 -37.36 63.98
CA LYS A 323 -12.07 -38.44 64.06
C LYS A 323 -11.53 -39.80 63.63
N GLU A 324 -11.25 -40.66 64.61
CA GLU A 324 -11.41 -42.11 64.44
C GLU A 324 -12.88 -42.49 64.67
N GLY A 325 -13.56 -43.04 63.66
CA GLY A 325 -14.80 -43.82 63.83
C GLY A 325 -15.98 -43.52 62.88
N GLU A 326 -16.30 -44.52 62.05
CA GLU A 326 -17.59 -44.84 61.39
C GLU A 326 -17.90 -44.35 59.94
N PRO A 327 -18.69 -45.14 59.16
CA PRO A 327 -18.54 -45.29 57.70
C PRO A 327 -19.51 -44.48 56.82
N LYS A 328 -19.16 -44.42 55.53
CA LYS A 328 -19.77 -43.65 54.43
C LYS A 328 -21.06 -44.28 53.86
N GLU A 329 -22.03 -43.44 53.52
CA GLU A 329 -23.01 -43.66 52.46
C GLU A 329 -22.83 -42.60 51.37
N GLY A 330 -22.90 -43.03 50.11
CA GLY A 330 -22.68 -42.19 48.93
C GLY A 330 -23.99 -41.71 48.31
N GLU A 331 -23.98 -40.48 47.81
CA GLU A 331 -24.99 -39.96 46.88
C GLU A 331 -24.28 -39.44 45.64
N GLU A 332 -24.60 -40.02 44.48
CA GLU A 332 -24.26 -39.48 43.17
C GLU A 332 -25.26 -38.37 42.82
N SER A 333 -24.80 -37.12 42.68
CA SER A 333 -25.62 -36.05 42.10
C SER A 333 -25.22 -35.86 40.63
N SER A 334 -26.14 -36.25 39.74
CA SER A 334 -26.11 -35.93 38.31
C SER A 334 -26.53 -34.47 38.11
N ALA A 335 -25.59 -33.58 37.78
CA ALA A 335 -25.87 -32.23 37.33
C ALA A 335 -26.15 -32.23 35.82
N ASP A 336 -27.42 -32.11 35.46
CA ASP A 336 -27.89 -32.01 34.08
C ASP A 336 -27.70 -30.55 33.61
N GLY A 337 -26.58 -30.29 32.93
CA GLY A 337 -26.23 -28.98 32.38
C GLY A 337 -27.01 -28.68 31.10
N LYS A 338 -27.90 -27.68 31.15
CA LYS A 338 -28.50 -27.09 29.95
C LYS A 338 -27.38 -26.57 29.04
N LYS A 339 -27.24 -27.14 27.85
CA LYS A 339 -26.39 -26.59 26.78
C LYS A 339 -26.98 -25.26 26.30
N GLU A 340 -26.48 -24.16 26.85
CA GLU A 340 -26.52 -22.89 26.14
C GLU A 340 -25.66 -23.03 24.87
N VAL A 341 -26.24 -22.70 23.72
CA VAL A 341 -25.52 -22.70 22.45
C VAL A 341 -24.72 -21.40 22.40
N HIS A 342 -23.54 -21.39 23.04
CA HIS A 342 -22.56 -20.35 22.80
C HIS A 342 -22.03 -20.48 21.37
N PHE A 343 -22.15 -19.43 20.57
CA PHE A 343 -21.50 -19.36 19.26
C PHE A 343 -20.01 -19.08 19.49
N GLU A 344 -19.19 -20.11 19.34
CA GLU A 344 -17.74 -19.94 19.37
C GLU A 344 -17.25 -19.51 17.97
N PRO A 345 -16.53 -18.39 17.84
CA PRO A 345 -15.91 -18.00 16.58
C PRO A 345 -14.88 -19.05 16.13
N PRO A 346 -14.61 -19.17 14.82
CA PRO A 346 -13.66 -20.16 14.31
C PRO A 346 -12.23 -19.82 14.75
N SER A 347 -11.47 -20.82 15.24
CA SER A 347 -10.02 -20.65 15.43
C SER A 347 -9.29 -20.79 14.10
N HIS A 348 -8.30 -19.92 13.85
CA HIS A 348 -7.48 -19.90 12.64
C HIS A 348 -6.04 -20.28 12.98
N THR A 349 -5.47 -21.18 12.18
CA THR A 349 -4.08 -21.60 12.38
C THR A 349 -3.08 -20.50 11.99
N PRO A 350 -1.84 -20.51 12.52
CA PRO A 350 -0.80 -19.58 12.08
C PRO A 350 -0.54 -19.63 10.57
N GLU A 351 -0.65 -20.81 9.95
CA GLU A 351 -0.52 -20.98 8.50
C GLU A 351 -1.66 -20.28 7.74
N GLU A 352 -2.90 -20.42 8.19
CA GLU A 352 -4.07 -19.74 7.59
C GLU A 352 -3.97 -18.21 7.73
N LEU A 353 -3.49 -17.70 8.86
CA LEU A 353 -3.25 -16.27 9.05
C LEU A 353 -2.15 -15.75 8.12
N ALA A 354 -1.04 -16.47 7.99
CA ALA A 354 0.05 -16.09 7.10
C ALA A 354 -0.37 -16.13 5.62
N GLU A 355 -1.17 -17.12 5.20
CA GLU A 355 -1.73 -17.17 3.84
C GLU A 355 -2.66 -15.98 3.58
N MET A 356 -3.48 -15.61 4.57
CA MET A 356 -4.38 -14.46 4.46
C MET A 356 -3.60 -13.15 4.43
N GLU A 357 -2.56 -12.99 5.25
CA GLU A 357 -1.68 -11.81 5.27
C GLU A 357 -1.01 -11.60 3.91
N LYS A 358 -0.43 -12.66 3.32
CA LYS A 358 0.12 -12.61 1.95
C LYS A 358 -0.94 -12.18 0.94
N TYR A 359 -2.14 -12.76 1.00
CA TYR A 359 -3.23 -12.41 0.10
C TYR A 359 -3.70 -10.95 0.26
N LEU A 360 -3.77 -10.47 1.50
CA LEU A 360 -4.11 -9.08 1.82
C LEU A 360 -3.07 -8.11 1.25
N LEU A 361 -1.78 -8.34 1.54
CA LEU A 361 -0.69 -7.52 1.02
C LEU A 361 -0.78 -7.41 -0.50
N ALA A 362 -1.01 -8.54 -1.16
CA ALA A 362 -1.17 -8.61 -2.60
C ALA A 362 -2.35 -7.71 -3.06
N LYS A 363 -3.52 -7.79 -2.43
CA LYS A 363 -4.70 -6.97 -2.77
C LYS A 363 -4.48 -5.49 -2.55
N VAL A 364 -3.85 -5.11 -1.44
CA VAL A 364 -3.51 -3.71 -1.13
C VAL A 364 -2.56 -3.17 -2.21
N LEU A 365 -1.52 -3.91 -2.56
CA LEU A 365 -0.59 -3.51 -3.62
C LEU A 365 -1.27 -3.37 -4.98
N ALA A 366 -2.20 -4.27 -5.33
CA ALA A 366 -2.97 -4.17 -6.56
C ALA A 366 -3.90 -2.95 -6.58
N ALA A 367 -4.59 -2.66 -5.47
CA ALA A 367 -5.43 -1.47 -5.34
C ALA A 367 -4.60 -0.20 -5.50
N ALA A 368 -3.49 -0.13 -4.78
CA ALA A 368 -2.61 1.02 -4.79
C ALA A 368 -1.96 1.22 -6.18
N TRP A 369 -1.54 0.15 -6.88
CA TRP A 369 -1.07 0.23 -8.27
C TRP A 369 -2.13 0.78 -9.24
N ASN A 370 -3.37 0.29 -9.15
CA ASN A 370 -4.45 0.82 -9.99
C ASN A 370 -4.73 2.30 -9.68
N GLY A 371 -4.57 2.71 -8.42
CA GLY A 371 -4.59 4.11 -7.99
C GLY A 371 -3.50 4.93 -8.67
N SER A 372 -2.24 4.52 -8.56
CA SER A 372 -1.11 5.20 -9.20
C SER A 372 -1.25 5.25 -10.71
N LYS A 373 -1.69 4.18 -11.37
CA LYS A 373 -1.92 4.20 -12.81
C LYS A 373 -2.96 5.25 -13.19
N PHE A 374 -4.04 5.38 -12.42
CA PHE A 374 -5.05 6.42 -12.63
C PHE A 374 -4.46 7.82 -12.46
N GLU A 375 -3.68 8.04 -11.40
CA GLU A 375 -2.97 9.29 -11.13
C GLU A 375 -2.00 9.66 -12.27
N ILE A 376 -1.13 8.72 -12.67
CA ILE A 376 -0.16 8.88 -13.77
C ILE A 376 -0.87 9.31 -15.05
N GLN A 377 -1.93 8.60 -15.43
CA GLN A 377 -2.69 8.98 -16.61
C GLN A 377 -3.32 10.37 -16.49
N GLY A 378 -3.86 10.72 -15.31
CA GLY A 378 -4.43 12.03 -15.03
C GLY A 378 -3.40 13.16 -15.21
N THR A 379 -2.24 13.01 -14.57
CA THR A 379 -1.11 13.95 -14.66
C THR A 379 -0.64 14.09 -16.10
N LEU A 380 -0.38 12.98 -16.80
CA LEU A 380 0.07 13.01 -18.19
C LEU A 380 -0.94 13.71 -19.12
N ARG A 381 -2.24 13.45 -18.97
CA ARG A 381 -3.28 14.14 -19.75
C ARG A 381 -3.25 15.65 -19.51
N ALA A 382 -3.20 16.06 -18.24
CA ALA A 382 -3.18 17.47 -17.86
C ALA A 382 -1.91 18.19 -18.37
N VAL A 383 -0.76 17.53 -18.30
CA VAL A 383 0.51 18.02 -18.85
C VAL A 383 0.42 18.16 -20.38
N CYS A 384 -0.08 17.14 -21.08
CA CYS A 384 -0.30 17.23 -22.53
C CYS A 384 -1.25 18.36 -22.90
N ASP A 385 -2.32 18.58 -22.13
CA ASP A 385 -3.25 19.70 -22.37
C ASP A 385 -2.54 21.04 -22.21
N THR A 386 -1.73 21.22 -21.16
CA THR A 386 -0.91 22.45 -21.01
C THR A 386 0.01 22.67 -22.21
N VAL A 387 0.69 21.63 -22.69
CA VAL A 387 1.68 21.74 -23.77
C VAL A 387 1.04 21.96 -25.15
N LEU A 388 -0.09 21.30 -25.41
CA LEU A 388 -0.77 21.32 -26.70
C LEU A 388 -1.76 22.47 -26.85
N GLU A 389 -2.36 22.95 -25.75
CA GLU A 389 -3.35 24.02 -25.78
C GLU A 389 -2.75 25.41 -25.50
N ASP A 390 -1.45 25.50 -25.25
CA ASP A 390 -0.66 26.72 -25.04
C ASP A 390 -0.98 27.85 -26.06
N GLU A 391 -1.73 28.86 -25.62
CA GLU A 391 -2.18 29.97 -26.46
C GLU A 391 -1.10 31.06 -26.63
N GLU A 392 0.00 30.99 -25.88
CA GLU A 392 1.10 31.95 -25.99
C GLU A 392 1.94 31.72 -27.25
N ILE A 393 1.85 30.52 -27.85
CA ILE A 393 2.58 30.14 -29.06
C ILE A 393 1.66 29.95 -30.28
N THR A 394 2.26 29.96 -31.46
CA THR A 394 1.52 29.82 -32.71
C THR A 394 0.90 28.42 -32.86
N LEU A 395 -0.19 28.33 -33.62
CA LEU A 395 -0.82 27.04 -33.93
C LEU A 395 0.17 26.07 -34.60
N ASN A 396 1.06 26.57 -35.46
CA ASN A 396 2.03 25.73 -36.14
C ASN A 396 3.03 25.10 -35.15
N GLU A 397 3.50 25.86 -34.16
CA GLU A 397 4.35 25.34 -33.09
C GLU A 397 3.61 24.28 -32.26
N ARG A 398 2.35 24.51 -31.92
CA ARG A 398 1.51 23.50 -31.24
C ARG A 398 1.32 22.24 -32.07
N VAL A 399 1.11 22.36 -33.38
CA VAL A 399 1.01 21.22 -34.31
C VAL A 399 2.33 20.45 -34.36
N ASN A 400 3.48 21.13 -34.35
CA ASN A 400 4.79 20.49 -34.30
C ASN A 400 5.02 19.77 -32.97
N ARG A 401 4.65 20.39 -31.83
CA ARG A 401 4.63 19.73 -30.50
C ARG A 401 3.78 18.47 -30.54
N ALA A 402 2.59 18.51 -31.12
CA ALA A 402 1.72 17.34 -31.24
C ALA A 402 2.33 16.22 -32.10
N LYS A 403 2.99 16.55 -33.22
CA LYS A 403 3.71 15.56 -34.04
C LYS A 403 4.87 14.91 -33.27
N ALA A 404 5.69 15.71 -32.60
CA ALA A 404 6.81 15.22 -31.79
C ALA A 404 6.32 14.34 -30.63
N LEU A 405 5.27 14.76 -29.93
CA LEU A 405 4.64 14.01 -28.84
C LEU A 405 4.08 12.67 -29.32
N LYS A 406 3.47 12.64 -30.51
CA LYS A 406 3.00 11.39 -31.13
C LYS A 406 4.15 10.42 -31.38
N LEU A 407 5.28 10.89 -31.89
CA LEU A 407 6.47 10.07 -32.15
C LEU A 407 7.07 9.53 -30.85
N MET A 408 7.20 10.37 -29.82
CA MET A 408 7.64 9.96 -28.49
C MET A 408 6.73 8.86 -27.93
N GLY A 409 5.41 9.06 -28.04
CA GLY A 409 4.48 8.04 -27.57
C GLY A 409 4.53 6.73 -28.39
N GLU A 410 4.85 6.79 -29.68
CA GLU A 410 5.09 5.60 -30.51
C GLU A 410 6.31 4.81 -30.05
N VAL A 411 7.40 5.49 -29.68
CA VAL A 411 8.59 4.86 -29.09
C VAL A 411 8.20 4.18 -27.77
N PHE A 412 7.59 4.90 -26.83
CA PHE A 412 7.29 4.34 -25.50
C PHE A 412 6.30 3.18 -25.54
N SER A 413 5.29 3.21 -26.43
CA SER A 413 4.39 2.08 -26.61
C SER A 413 5.03 0.85 -27.25
N ALA A 414 6.20 0.98 -27.90
CA ALA A 414 6.88 -0.11 -28.59
C ALA A 414 7.98 -0.77 -27.75
N VAL A 415 8.31 -0.20 -26.59
CA VAL A 415 9.31 -0.75 -25.68
C VAL A 415 8.89 -2.14 -25.23
N THR A 416 9.84 -3.06 -25.20
CA THR A 416 9.65 -4.43 -24.70
C THR A 416 10.86 -4.83 -23.85
N ARG A 417 10.66 -5.82 -22.99
CA ARG A 417 11.71 -6.51 -22.27
C ARG A 417 11.94 -7.88 -22.91
N THR A 418 13.20 -8.31 -22.96
CA THR A 418 13.57 -9.71 -23.24
C THR A 418 13.19 -10.60 -22.05
N GLU A 419 13.16 -11.92 -22.22
CA GLU A 419 12.85 -12.84 -21.12
C GLU A 419 13.78 -12.65 -19.91
N GLN A 420 15.07 -12.42 -20.15
CA GLN A 420 16.04 -12.17 -19.09
C GLN A 420 15.76 -10.84 -18.36
N GLU A 421 15.50 -9.77 -19.10
CA GLU A 421 15.15 -8.47 -18.51
C GLU A 421 13.82 -8.54 -17.73
N ASP A 422 12.88 -9.33 -18.24
CA ASP A 422 11.62 -9.63 -17.57
C ASP A 422 11.86 -10.36 -16.26
N GLU A 423 12.71 -11.39 -16.22
CA GLU A 423 13.06 -12.10 -14.98
C GLU A 423 13.74 -11.18 -13.97
N GLU A 424 14.63 -10.28 -14.43
CA GLU A 424 15.30 -9.29 -13.58
C GLU A 424 14.33 -8.23 -13.02
N ALA A 425 13.25 -7.90 -13.75
CA ALA A 425 12.24 -6.93 -13.33
C ALA A 425 11.03 -7.55 -12.60
N ARG A 426 10.78 -8.87 -12.77
CA ARG A 426 9.53 -9.54 -12.38
C ARG A 426 9.25 -9.63 -10.90
N VAL A 427 10.26 -9.54 -10.04
CA VAL A 427 10.08 -9.99 -8.65
C VAL A 427 9.10 -9.17 -7.83
N PHE A 428 8.94 -7.89 -8.15
CA PHE A 428 7.89 -7.07 -7.53
C PHE A 428 6.58 -7.11 -8.31
N GLU A 429 6.64 -7.21 -9.64
CA GLU A 429 5.45 -7.29 -10.49
C GLU A 429 4.68 -8.62 -10.29
N GLU A 430 5.38 -9.70 -9.98
CA GLU A 430 4.82 -11.04 -9.72
C GLU A 430 3.99 -11.06 -8.43
N LEU A 431 4.47 -10.42 -7.35
CA LEU A 431 3.74 -10.31 -6.09
C LEU A 431 2.40 -9.57 -6.27
N VAL A 432 2.37 -8.53 -7.10
CA VAL A 432 1.13 -7.80 -7.47
C VAL A 432 0.27 -8.58 -8.47
N ALA A 433 0.89 -9.33 -9.39
CA ALA A 433 0.18 -10.15 -10.38
C ALA A 433 -0.50 -11.37 -9.73
N GLU A 434 0.13 -11.98 -8.72
CA GLU A 434 -0.45 -13.07 -7.94
C GLU A 434 -1.67 -12.62 -7.14
N ALA A 435 -1.66 -11.39 -6.60
CA ALA A 435 -2.84 -10.76 -6.00
C ALA A 435 -4.08 -10.71 -6.91
N SER A 436 -3.82 -10.56 -8.20
CA SER A 436 -4.85 -10.41 -9.23
C SER A 436 -5.46 -11.76 -9.62
N LYS A 437 -4.83 -12.88 -9.22
CA LYS A 437 -5.40 -14.23 -9.36
C LYS A 437 -6.44 -14.47 -8.25
N LYS A 438 -7.51 -15.20 -8.56
CA LYS A 438 -8.56 -15.53 -7.57
C LYS A 438 -8.02 -16.55 -6.56
N ARG A 439 -8.28 -16.31 -5.26
CA ARG A 439 -8.05 -17.28 -4.18
C ARG A 439 -8.87 -18.56 -4.45
N GLU A 440 -8.20 -19.70 -4.62
CA GLU A 440 -8.91 -20.99 -4.63
C GLU A 440 -9.31 -21.34 -3.20
N ARG A 441 -10.61 -21.36 -2.91
CA ARG A 441 -11.10 -21.86 -1.62
C ARG A 441 -10.82 -23.36 -1.53
N LYS A 442 -9.85 -23.78 -0.71
CA LYS A 442 -9.76 -25.17 -0.23
C LYS A 442 -11.12 -25.54 0.38
N LYS A 443 -11.81 -26.51 -0.21
CA LYS A 443 -13.08 -27.03 0.32
C LYS A 443 -12.78 -27.67 1.67
N ARG A 444 -13.31 -27.10 2.77
CA ARG A 444 -13.35 -27.81 4.06
C ARG A 444 -14.00 -29.18 3.84
N PRO A 445 -13.42 -30.28 4.37
CA PRO A 445 -14.08 -31.57 4.34
C PRO A 445 -15.43 -31.40 5.05
N LYS A 446 -16.51 -31.84 4.39
CA LYS A 446 -17.81 -31.93 5.05
C LYS A 446 -17.65 -32.95 6.17
N ASN A 447 -17.79 -32.51 7.42
CA ASN A 447 -17.98 -33.44 8.52
C ASN A 447 -19.22 -34.28 8.20
N VAL A 448 -19.02 -35.58 8.01
CA VAL A 448 -20.05 -36.60 7.83
C VAL A 448 -20.41 -37.17 9.18
#